data_AF-A0A5Q0GS09-F1
#
_entry.id   AF-A0A5Q0GS09-F1
#
_cell.length_a   1.000
_cell.length_b   1.000
_cell.length_c   1.000
_cell.angle_alpha   90.00
_cell.angle_beta   90.00
_cell.angle_gamma   90.00
#
_symmetry.space_group_name_H-M   'P 1'
#
loop_
_entity.id
_entity.type
_entity.pdbx_description
1 polymer ?
#
loop_
_entity_poly.entity_id
_entity_poly.type
_entity_poly.pdbx_seq_one_letter_code
_entity_poly.pdbx_strand_id
1 'polypeptide(L)'
;MVVLVQGGVALALLRSGAPAHVLLGSVAVLEATAPLAAAARHWAEVRGSVRRVREALAAPAAPAPVPVEPPRGRVGVVGPSGAGKSTYLRALAAHPAAKGVLDDAHVFHATVEANVRLARPGATRAELDRVAALVDLDVPWDTVVGEDGDALSGGQRRRLLLARALLARPGVLLLDEPVEGLAVGHGDAVLDRVLAAAGDVVLVTHRLAPLVDFDLVLVFEGGAVTRRGTHAELVAEPGYYRNRWLAERAAVPSTVE
;
A
#
# COMPACT_ATOMS: atom_id res chain seq x y z
N MET A 1 -8.79 -10.91 -43.97
CA MET A 1 -9.79 -10.55 -42.94
C MET A 1 -9.34 -11.18 -41.64
N VAL A 2 -8.83 -10.38 -40.71
CA VAL A 2 -8.53 -10.81 -39.34
C VAL A 2 -9.33 -9.88 -38.45
N VAL A 3 -10.19 -10.45 -37.62
CA VAL A 3 -11.03 -9.70 -36.68
C VAL A 3 -10.55 -10.08 -35.28
N LEU A 4 -10.01 -9.12 -34.55
CA LEU A 4 -9.69 -9.26 -33.12
C LEU A 4 -10.66 -8.36 -32.36
N VAL A 5 -11.45 -8.95 -31.47
CA VAL A 5 -12.45 -8.25 -30.66
C VAL A 5 -12.17 -8.48 -29.19
N GLN A 6 -11.83 -7.41 -28.45
CA GLN A 6 -11.97 -7.29 -26.98
C GLN A 6 -11.92 -5.80 -26.62
N GLY A 7 -12.90 -5.30 -25.85
CA GLY A 7 -12.81 -4.00 -25.15
C GLY A 7 -13.13 -2.71 -25.91
N GLY A 8 -13.86 -2.75 -27.05
CA GLY A 8 -14.45 -1.55 -27.65
C GLY A 8 -13.64 -0.81 -28.72
N VAL A 9 -12.53 -1.39 -29.21
CA VAL A 9 -11.80 -0.87 -30.39
C VAL A 9 -11.76 -1.96 -31.48
N ALA A 10 -12.22 -1.63 -32.69
CA ALA A 10 -12.18 -2.52 -33.85
C ALA A 10 -11.30 -1.89 -34.95
N LEU A 11 -10.21 -2.57 -35.32
CA LEU A 11 -9.40 -2.20 -36.49
C LEU A 11 -9.70 -3.17 -37.64
N ALA A 12 -10.35 -2.67 -38.69
CA ALA A 12 -10.64 -3.43 -39.91
C ALA A 12 -9.69 -3.02 -41.04
N LEU A 13 -8.84 -3.95 -41.51
CA LEU A 13 -8.03 -3.78 -42.72
C LEU A 13 -8.70 -4.52 -43.88
N LEU A 14 -9.33 -3.77 -44.79
CA LEU A 14 -9.93 -4.30 -46.01
C LEU A 14 -8.97 -4.15 -47.21
N ARG A 15 -9.04 -5.09 -48.15
CA ARG A 15 -8.33 -5.00 -49.44
C ARG A 15 -8.97 -3.89 -50.29
N SER A 16 -8.13 -3.20 -51.07
CA SER A 16 -8.37 -1.93 -51.76
C SER A 16 -9.73 -1.74 -52.44
N GLY A 17 -10.32 -0.56 -52.26
CA GLY A 17 -11.38 -0.02 -53.13
C GLY A 17 -12.71 0.36 -52.46
N ALA A 18 -12.91 0.03 -51.18
CA ALA A 18 -14.12 0.39 -50.44
C ALA A 18 -13.77 1.06 -49.10
N PRO A 19 -14.58 2.03 -48.63
CA PRO A 19 -14.36 2.69 -47.34
C PRO A 19 -14.50 1.68 -46.19
N ALA A 20 -13.63 1.78 -45.19
CA ALA A 20 -13.68 0.99 -43.97
C ALA A 20 -13.92 1.93 -42.78
N HIS A 21 -14.94 1.64 -41.97
CA HIS A 21 -15.27 2.42 -40.79
C HIS A 21 -14.53 1.88 -39.56
N VAL A 22 -13.92 2.78 -38.79
CA VAL A 22 -13.27 2.47 -37.51
C VAL A 22 -14.03 3.21 -36.41
N LEU A 23 -14.63 2.46 -35.49
CA LEU A 23 -15.33 3.00 -34.34
C LEU A 23 -14.38 3.00 -33.13
N LEU A 24 -14.09 4.19 -32.63
CA LEU A 24 -13.34 4.44 -31.39
C LEU A 24 -14.28 5.17 -30.43
N GLY A 25 -14.64 4.55 -29.30
CA GLY A 25 -15.28 5.28 -28.20
C GLY A 25 -14.21 6.01 -27.39
N SER A 26 -14.35 7.23 -26.88
CA SER A 26 -15.46 8.19 -26.82
C SER A 26 -14.92 9.57 -27.21
N VAL A 27 -15.71 10.32 -28.00
CA VAL A 27 -15.47 11.67 -28.57
C VAL A 27 -14.72 11.66 -29.93
N ALA A 28 -15.51 11.95 -30.97
CA ALA A 28 -15.19 12.13 -32.41
C ALA A 28 -14.87 10.87 -33.23
N VAL A 29 -15.84 10.46 -34.07
CA VAL A 29 -15.60 9.59 -35.22
C VAL A 29 -14.83 10.40 -36.27
N LEU A 30 -13.64 9.94 -36.65
CA LEU A 30 -12.82 10.57 -37.68
C LEU A 30 -12.72 9.59 -38.86
N GLU A 31 -13.38 9.91 -39.97
CA GLU A 31 -13.22 9.17 -41.22
C GLU A 31 -11.96 9.65 -41.95
N ALA A 32 -11.00 8.76 -42.17
CA ALA A 32 -9.81 9.05 -42.96
C ALA A 32 -9.46 7.87 -43.88
N THR A 33 -9.44 8.14 -45.19
CA THR A 33 -8.93 7.23 -46.21
C THR A 33 -7.49 7.59 -46.57
N ALA A 34 -6.54 6.70 -46.28
CA ALA A 34 -5.13 6.86 -46.68
C ALA A 34 -4.70 5.74 -47.65
N PRO A 35 -3.98 6.06 -48.75
CA PRO A 35 -3.41 5.05 -49.63
C PRO A 35 -2.41 4.15 -48.89
N LEU A 36 -2.45 2.84 -49.14
CA LEU A 36 -1.57 1.84 -48.51
C LEU A 36 -0.06 2.18 -48.66
N ALA A 37 0.33 2.80 -49.77
CA ALA A 37 1.68 3.28 -50.01
C ALA A 37 2.10 4.43 -49.06
N ALA A 38 1.16 5.26 -48.60
CA ALA A 38 1.40 6.33 -47.62
C ALA A 38 1.53 5.80 -46.19
N ALA A 39 0.75 4.75 -45.85
CA ALA A 39 0.86 4.03 -44.58
C ALA A 39 2.17 3.23 -44.47
N ALA A 40 2.65 2.65 -45.58
CA ALA A 40 3.91 1.94 -45.64
C ALA A 40 5.12 2.83 -45.29
N ARG A 41 5.09 4.11 -45.68
CA ARG A 41 6.15 5.09 -45.35
C ARG A 41 6.27 5.40 -43.86
N HIS A 42 5.18 5.26 -43.11
CA HIS A 42 5.12 5.48 -41.66
C HIS A 42 4.96 4.17 -40.89
N TRP A 43 5.19 3.02 -41.53
CA TRP A 43 4.96 1.69 -40.93
C TRP A 43 5.80 1.44 -39.66
N ALA A 44 6.96 2.10 -39.53
CA ALA A 44 7.73 2.10 -38.30
C ALA A 44 6.99 2.80 -37.14
N GLU A 45 6.37 3.95 -37.40
CA GLU A 45 5.59 4.72 -36.42
C GLU A 45 4.27 4.02 -36.08
N VAL A 46 3.59 3.47 -37.10
CA VAL A 46 2.36 2.67 -36.92
C VAL A 46 2.64 1.42 -36.08
N ARG A 47 3.73 0.68 -36.35
CA ARG A 47 4.14 -0.45 -35.51
C ARG A 47 4.45 -0.05 -34.07
N GLY A 48 5.10 1.10 -33.88
CA GLY A 48 5.34 1.67 -32.55
C GLY A 48 4.05 1.96 -31.79
N SER A 49 3.05 2.55 -32.46
CA SER A 49 1.73 2.82 -31.89
C SER A 49 0.93 1.55 -31.63
N VAL A 50 0.93 0.57 -32.53
CA VAL A 50 0.27 -0.73 -32.34
C VAL A 50 0.90 -1.51 -31.18
N ARG A 51 2.22 -1.46 -31.02
CA ARG A 51 2.92 -2.06 -29.89
C ARG A 51 2.55 -1.38 -28.57
N ARG A 52 2.55 -0.04 -28.53
CA ARG A 52 2.13 0.74 -27.35
C ARG A 52 0.68 0.47 -26.95
N VAL A 53 -0.21 0.36 -27.94
CA VAL A 53 -1.62 -0.01 -27.71
C VAL A 53 -1.72 -1.45 -27.20
N ARG A 54 -0.94 -2.39 -27.74
CA ARG A 54 -0.91 -3.78 -27.27
C ARG A 54 -0.32 -3.91 -25.86
N GLU A 55 0.71 -3.14 -25.53
CA GLU A 55 1.30 -3.05 -24.18
C GLU A 55 0.31 -2.40 -23.20
N ALA A 56 -0.44 -1.38 -23.63
CA ALA A 56 -1.47 -0.72 -22.82
C ALA A 56 -2.74 -1.58 -22.65
N LEU A 57 -3.11 -2.40 -23.63
CA LEU A 57 -4.23 -3.36 -23.55
C LEU A 57 -3.85 -4.64 -22.79
N ALA A 58 -2.55 -4.98 -22.75
CA ALA A 58 -2.01 -6.03 -21.89
C ALA A 58 -1.70 -5.53 -20.47
N ALA A 59 -1.78 -4.21 -20.23
CA ALA A 59 -1.72 -3.65 -18.91
C ALA A 59 -2.98 -4.09 -18.13
N PRO A 60 -2.84 -4.44 -16.84
CA PRO A 60 -3.97 -4.88 -16.03
C PRO A 60 -5.08 -3.83 -16.01
N ALA A 61 -6.32 -4.31 -15.83
CA ALA A 61 -7.52 -3.48 -15.78
C ALA A 61 -7.31 -2.23 -14.90
N ALA A 62 -7.96 -1.13 -15.30
CA ALA A 62 -7.92 0.13 -14.55
C ALA A 62 -8.13 -0.17 -13.05
N PRO A 63 -7.24 0.35 -12.20
CA PRO A 63 -7.17 -0.09 -10.83
C PRO A 63 -8.50 0.21 -10.13
N ALA A 64 -8.97 -0.76 -9.35
CA ALA A 64 -10.25 -0.63 -8.66
C ALA A 64 -10.22 0.61 -7.74
N PRO A 65 -11.34 1.36 -7.64
CA PRO A 65 -11.44 2.42 -6.66
C PRO A 65 -11.14 1.82 -5.28
N VAL A 66 -10.27 2.49 -4.55
CA VAL A 66 -9.80 2.02 -3.25
C VAL A 66 -11.01 1.98 -2.29
N PRO A 67 -11.36 0.82 -1.70
CA PRO A 67 -12.43 0.75 -0.72
C PRO A 67 -12.09 1.64 0.47
N VAL A 68 -12.95 2.61 0.77
CA VAL A 68 -12.78 3.54 1.90
C VAL A 68 -13.35 2.97 3.21
N GLU A 69 -13.97 1.79 3.13
CA GLU A 69 -14.40 1.06 4.32
C GLU A 69 -13.23 0.28 4.92
N PRO A 70 -13.06 0.30 6.26
CA PRO A 70 -12.03 -0.47 6.92
C PRO A 70 -12.22 -1.97 6.63
N PRO A 71 -11.17 -2.66 6.13
CA PRO A 71 -11.28 -4.08 5.89
C PRO A 71 -11.34 -4.87 7.21
N ARG A 72 -11.89 -6.08 7.15
CA ARG A 72 -11.80 -7.07 8.24
C ARG A 72 -10.52 -7.90 8.10
N GLY A 73 -10.01 -8.38 9.23
CA GLY A 73 -8.78 -9.16 9.30
C GLY A 73 -7.54 -8.29 9.15
N ARG A 74 -6.43 -8.92 8.77
CA ARG A 74 -5.11 -8.32 8.57
C ARG A 74 -4.90 -8.02 7.10
N VAL A 75 -4.81 -6.73 6.76
CA VAL A 75 -4.58 -6.25 5.40
C VAL A 75 -3.24 -5.55 5.27
N GLY A 76 -2.41 -6.04 4.35
CA GLY A 76 -1.11 -5.47 4.02
C GLY A 76 -1.25 -4.49 2.86
N VAL A 77 -0.53 -3.38 2.91
CA VAL A 77 -0.52 -2.36 1.86
C VAL A 77 0.91 -2.09 1.46
N VAL A 78 1.23 -2.36 0.19
CA VAL A 78 2.59 -2.24 -0.34
C VAL A 78 2.58 -1.57 -1.71
N GLY A 79 3.73 -1.07 -2.14
CA GLY A 79 3.86 -0.33 -3.39
C GLY A 79 5.02 0.65 -3.34
N PRO A 80 5.50 1.16 -4.50
CA PRO A 80 6.58 2.12 -4.53
C PRO A 80 6.24 3.41 -3.76
N SER A 81 7.26 4.21 -3.45
CA SER A 81 7.07 5.54 -2.88
C SER A 81 6.23 6.40 -3.83
N GLY A 82 5.30 7.18 -3.27
CA GLY A 82 4.34 7.96 -4.07
C GLY A 82 3.17 7.16 -4.67
N ALA A 83 3.05 5.85 -4.40
CA ALA A 83 1.97 5.03 -4.94
C ALA A 83 0.57 5.29 -4.34
N GLY A 84 0.45 6.17 -3.33
CA GLY A 84 -0.84 6.49 -2.68
C GLY A 84 -1.14 5.75 -1.37
N LYS A 85 -0.18 4.99 -0.82
CA LYS A 85 -0.34 4.21 0.43
C LYS A 85 -0.75 5.07 1.63
N SER A 86 -0.01 6.16 1.91
CA SER A 86 -0.33 7.06 3.03
C SER A 86 -1.64 7.83 2.80
N THR A 87 -1.99 8.15 1.55
CA THR A 87 -3.30 8.73 1.20
C THR A 87 -4.43 7.77 1.52
N TYR A 88 -4.26 6.49 1.19
CA TYR A 88 -5.21 5.45 1.55
C TYR A 88 -5.37 5.31 3.07
N LEU A 89 -4.26 5.26 3.81
CA LEU A 89 -4.28 5.12 5.26
C LEU A 89 -4.98 6.32 5.93
N ARG A 90 -4.74 7.55 5.46
CA ARG A 90 -5.45 8.76 5.92
C ARG A 90 -6.95 8.73 5.62
N ALA A 91 -7.34 8.21 4.46
CA ALA A 91 -8.75 8.06 4.12
C ALA A 91 -9.46 7.10 5.09
N LEU A 92 -8.81 5.98 5.44
CA LEU A 92 -9.33 5.05 6.46
C LEU A 92 -9.38 5.68 7.85
N ALA A 93 -8.42 6.54 8.20
CA ALA A 93 -8.37 7.20 9.50
C ALA A 93 -9.56 8.14 9.76
N ALA A 94 -10.28 8.58 8.71
CA ALA A 94 -11.53 9.32 8.85
C ALA A 94 -12.68 8.46 9.42
N HIS A 95 -12.57 7.13 9.36
CA HIS A 95 -13.58 6.23 9.88
C HIS A 95 -13.53 6.17 11.43
N PRO A 96 -14.66 6.33 12.16
CA PRO A 96 -14.66 6.39 13.62
C PRO A 96 -14.03 5.18 14.32
N ALA A 97 -14.21 3.99 13.74
CA ALA A 97 -13.68 2.73 14.26
C ALA A 97 -12.16 2.55 14.05
N ALA A 98 -11.54 3.36 13.19
CA ALA A 98 -10.12 3.27 12.87
C ALA A 98 -9.30 4.19 13.79
N LYS A 99 -8.18 3.69 14.32
CA LYS A 99 -7.14 4.49 14.99
C LYS A 99 -5.78 3.94 14.60
N GLY A 100 -4.73 4.75 14.64
CA GLY A 100 -3.44 4.26 14.20
C GLY A 100 -2.27 5.19 14.40
N VAL A 101 -1.10 4.69 14.00
CA VAL A 101 0.15 5.44 13.91
C VAL A 101 0.30 5.90 12.48
N LEU A 102 0.00 7.17 12.26
CA LEU A 102 0.25 7.84 10.99
C LEU A 102 1.53 8.66 11.11
N ASP A 103 2.23 8.85 10.00
CA ASP A 103 3.52 9.54 9.94
C ASP A 103 3.44 11.01 10.42
N ASP A 104 2.25 11.61 10.37
CA ASP A 104 1.93 12.97 10.81
C ASP A 104 1.34 13.07 12.23
N ALA A 105 1.35 11.97 13.01
CA ALA A 105 0.76 11.98 14.33
C ALA A 105 1.56 12.84 15.34
N HIS A 106 0.87 13.78 15.98
CA HIS A 106 1.46 14.75 16.90
C HIS A 106 1.71 14.16 18.30
N VAL A 107 2.82 14.58 18.90
CA VAL A 107 3.18 14.29 20.30
C VAL A 107 3.19 15.61 21.05
N PHE A 108 2.42 15.66 22.15
CA PHE A 108 2.20 16.89 22.89
C PHE A 108 3.33 17.12 23.90
N HIS A 109 3.65 18.38 24.17
CA HIS A 109 4.55 18.79 25.24
C HIS A 109 3.96 18.46 26.63
N ALA A 110 4.07 17.20 27.01
CA ALA A 110 3.54 16.60 28.23
C ALA A 110 4.35 15.35 28.60
N THR A 111 4.01 14.68 29.70
CA THR A 111 4.66 13.41 30.05
C THR A 111 4.34 12.30 29.04
N VAL A 112 5.16 11.24 28.98
CA VAL A 112 4.85 10.02 28.21
C VAL A 112 3.50 9.46 28.62
N GLU A 113 3.22 9.40 29.92
CA GLU A 113 1.93 8.92 30.44
C GLU A 113 0.76 9.78 29.95
N ALA A 114 0.86 11.10 30.06
CA ALA A 114 -0.18 12.01 29.60
C ALA A 114 -0.43 11.83 28.10
N ASN A 115 0.65 11.73 27.31
CA ASN A 115 0.59 11.48 25.89
C ASN A 115 -0.13 10.16 25.55
N VAL A 116 0.17 9.06 26.25
CA VAL A 116 -0.47 7.76 25.96
C VAL A 116 -1.93 7.75 26.42
N ARG A 117 -2.25 8.37 27.57
CA ARG A 117 -3.62 8.46 28.11
C ARG A 117 -4.56 9.34 27.29
N LEU A 118 -4.08 10.16 26.35
CA LEU A 118 -4.96 10.94 25.46
C LEU A 118 -5.99 10.08 24.74
N ALA A 119 -5.63 8.83 24.39
CA ALA A 119 -6.55 7.88 23.76
C ALA A 119 -7.65 7.40 24.71
N ARG A 120 -7.39 7.36 26.01
CA ARG A 120 -8.31 6.87 27.04
C ARG A 120 -7.91 7.42 28.42
N PRO A 121 -8.45 8.58 28.84
CA PRO A 121 -8.01 9.27 30.05
C PRO A 121 -8.17 8.44 31.34
N GLY A 122 -9.16 7.56 31.39
CA GLY A 122 -9.43 6.67 32.52
C GLY A 122 -8.63 5.36 32.53
N ALA A 123 -7.64 5.18 31.65
CA ALA A 123 -6.83 3.97 31.63
C ALA A 123 -6.01 3.82 32.93
N THR A 124 -5.98 2.60 33.44
CA THR A 124 -5.23 2.24 34.65
C THR A 124 -3.74 2.09 34.35
N ARG A 125 -2.88 2.16 35.38
CA ARG A 125 -1.44 1.95 35.21
C ARG A 125 -1.10 0.58 34.63
N ALA A 126 -1.82 -0.46 35.04
CA ALA A 126 -1.65 -1.81 34.48
C ALA A 126 -1.97 -1.89 32.98
N GLU A 127 -2.91 -1.09 32.49
CA GLU A 127 -3.21 -1.02 31.05
C GLU A 127 -2.13 -0.25 30.28
N LEU A 128 -1.57 0.80 30.88
CA LEU A 128 -0.43 1.53 30.33
C LEU A 128 0.80 0.62 30.21
N ASP A 129 1.16 -0.08 31.30
CA ASP A 129 2.32 -0.97 31.32
C ASP A 129 2.15 -2.13 30.32
N ARG A 130 0.91 -2.63 30.14
CA ARG A 130 0.61 -3.63 29.11
C ARG A 130 0.89 -3.12 27.70
N VAL A 131 0.38 -1.95 27.32
CA VAL A 131 0.61 -1.43 25.97
C VAL A 131 2.07 -1.04 25.74
N ALA A 132 2.77 -0.54 26.77
CA ALA A 132 4.20 -0.27 26.71
C ALA A 132 5.00 -1.56 26.46
N ALA A 133 4.65 -2.66 27.14
CA ALA A 133 5.29 -3.96 26.93
C ALA A 133 5.02 -4.56 25.54
N LEU A 134 3.84 -4.30 24.94
CA LEU A 134 3.55 -4.76 23.58
C LEU A 134 4.44 -4.07 22.53
N VAL A 135 4.68 -2.77 22.70
CA VAL A 135 5.37 -1.97 21.70
C VAL A 135 6.86 -1.78 21.98
N ASP A 136 7.36 -2.27 23.13
CA ASP A 136 8.71 -2.02 23.63
C ASP A 136 9.01 -0.53 23.91
N LEU A 137 8.07 0.15 24.58
CA LEU A 137 8.25 1.55 24.96
C LEU A 137 9.23 1.67 26.14
N ASP A 138 10.52 1.76 25.79
CA ASP A 138 11.62 2.05 26.72
C ASP A 138 11.75 3.57 26.96
N VAL A 139 10.75 4.15 27.64
CA VAL A 139 10.79 5.51 28.17
C VAL A 139 10.04 5.58 29.49
N PRO A 140 10.59 6.19 30.55
CA PRO A 140 9.86 6.40 31.80
C PRO A 140 8.59 7.23 31.59
N TRP A 141 7.54 6.87 32.33
CA TRP A 141 6.22 7.48 32.21
C TRP A 141 6.18 8.98 32.54
N ASP A 142 7.05 9.42 33.46
CA ASP A 142 7.12 10.80 33.96
C ASP A 142 8.00 11.70 33.08
N THR A 143 8.68 11.13 32.07
CA THR A 143 9.50 11.88 31.12
C THR A 143 8.65 12.87 30.35
N VAL A 144 9.00 14.16 30.44
CA VAL A 144 8.41 15.21 29.60
C VAL A 144 9.03 15.14 28.21
N VAL A 145 8.20 14.98 27.18
CA VAL A 145 8.66 14.68 25.82
C VAL A 145 9.07 15.92 25.00
N GLY A 146 8.81 17.12 25.52
CA GLY A 146 9.13 18.38 24.83
C GLY A 146 8.22 18.70 23.64
N GLU A 147 8.52 19.77 22.89
CA GLU A 147 7.67 20.22 21.76
C GLU A 147 7.81 19.23 20.60
N ASP A 148 6.67 18.78 20.05
CA ASP A 148 6.60 17.75 19.00
C ASP A 148 7.30 16.41 19.34
N GLY A 149 7.67 16.19 20.62
CA GLY A 149 8.39 14.99 21.06
C GLY A 149 9.90 15.02 20.81
N ASP A 150 10.52 16.21 20.73
CA ASP A 150 11.96 16.41 20.49
C ASP A 150 12.89 15.71 21.50
N ALA A 151 12.42 15.43 22.72
CA ALA A 151 13.17 14.69 23.73
C ALA A 151 13.21 13.17 23.46
N LEU A 152 12.50 12.67 22.44
CA LEU A 152 12.44 11.26 22.07
C LEU A 152 13.22 10.99 20.77
N SER A 153 13.90 9.85 20.70
CA SER A 153 14.36 9.33 19.41
C SER A 153 13.16 9.06 18.49
N GLY A 154 13.37 9.07 17.17
CA GLY A 154 12.31 8.77 16.19
C GLY A 154 11.61 7.43 16.45
N GLY A 155 12.36 6.40 16.84
CA GLY A 155 11.82 5.10 17.22
C GLY A 155 11.00 5.14 18.52
N GLN A 156 11.45 5.85 19.56
CA GLN A 156 10.68 6.03 20.79
C GLN A 156 9.38 6.82 20.55
N ARG A 157 9.44 7.88 19.73
CA ARG A 157 8.26 8.65 19.32
C ARG A 157 7.21 7.77 18.65
N ARG A 158 7.63 6.89 17.72
CA ARG A 158 6.73 5.91 17.08
C ARG A 158 6.15 4.90 18.05
N ARG A 159 6.96 4.32 18.93
CA ARG A 159 6.48 3.38 19.96
C ARG A 159 5.49 4.03 20.92
N LEU A 160 5.70 5.30 21.29
CA LEU A 160 4.73 6.07 22.08
C LEU A 160 3.39 6.24 21.34
N LEU A 161 3.43 6.60 20.06
CA LEU A 161 2.22 6.71 19.23
C LEU A 161 1.52 5.36 19.06
N LEU A 162 2.28 4.27 18.94
CA LEU A 162 1.75 2.91 18.84
C LEU A 162 1.08 2.46 20.14
N ALA A 163 1.70 2.73 21.29
CA ALA A 163 1.10 2.49 22.61
C ALA A 163 -0.22 3.27 22.75
N ARG A 164 -0.23 4.55 22.34
CA ARG A 164 -1.44 5.40 22.33
C ARG A 164 -2.54 4.80 21.45
N ALA A 165 -2.21 4.36 20.23
CA ALA A 165 -3.16 3.76 19.31
C ALA A 165 -3.76 2.46 19.86
N LEU A 166 -2.95 1.58 20.45
CA LEU A 166 -3.42 0.34 21.07
C LEU A 166 -4.28 0.57 22.30
N LEU A 167 -3.93 1.57 23.13
CA LEU A 167 -4.72 1.91 24.33
C LEU A 167 -6.15 2.35 23.98
N ALA A 168 -6.35 2.92 22.79
CA ALA A 168 -7.66 3.30 22.28
C ALA A 168 -8.59 2.09 22.06
N ARG A 169 -8.04 0.87 21.96
CA ARG A 169 -8.75 -0.37 21.59
C ARG A 169 -9.58 -0.18 20.31
N PRO A 170 -8.95 0.17 19.18
CA PRO A 170 -9.69 0.47 17.97
C PRO A 170 -10.37 -0.77 17.40
N GLY A 171 -11.46 -0.55 16.66
CA GLY A 171 -12.05 -1.60 15.84
C GLY A 171 -11.11 -2.03 14.72
N VAL A 172 -10.38 -1.06 14.13
CA VAL A 172 -9.33 -1.30 13.13
C VAL A 172 -8.07 -0.51 13.46
N LEU A 173 -6.93 -1.19 13.57
CA LEU A 173 -5.63 -0.59 13.83
C LEU A 173 -4.92 -0.25 12.52
N LEU A 174 -4.58 1.02 12.31
CA LEU A 174 -3.82 1.49 11.14
C LEU A 174 -2.35 1.67 11.51
N LEU A 175 -1.44 1.12 10.71
CA LEU A 175 -0.01 1.12 10.97
C LEU A 175 0.74 1.61 9.72
N ASP A 176 1.44 2.74 9.81
CA ASP A 176 2.42 3.17 8.80
C ASP A 176 3.83 2.92 9.32
N GLU A 177 4.50 1.90 8.78
CA GLU A 177 5.87 1.50 9.13
C GLU A 177 6.17 1.54 10.66
N PRO A 178 5.36 0.81 11.48
CA PRO A 178 5.29 1.02 12.93
C PRO A 178 6.58 0.66 13.69
N VAL A 179 7.46 -0.11 13.06
CA VAL A 179 8.70 -0.63 13.63
C VAL A 179 9.95 -0.18 12.87
N GLU A 180 9.83 0.78 11.96
CA GLU A 180 11.02 1.35 11.30
C GLU A 180 11.92 2.05 12.34
N GLY A 181 13.24 1.94 12.12
CA GLY A 181 14.28 2.37 13.06
C GLY A 181 14.67 1.32 14.10
N LEU A 182 14.01 0.16 14.14
CA LEU A 182 14.44 -1.00 14.93
C LEU A 182 15.27 -1.97 14.08
N ALA A 183 16.18 -2.70 14.73
CA ALA A 183 16.86 -3.82 14.09
C ALA A 183 15.83 -4.87 13.64
N VAL A 184 16.01 -5.43 12.44
CA VAL A 184 15.06 -6.33 11.74
C VAL A 184 14.38 -7.34 12.69
N GLY A 185 15.16 -8.18 13.38
CA GLY A 185 14.60 -9.21 14.26
C GLY A 185 13.88 -8.66 15.50
N HIS A 186 14.32 -7.52 16.04
CA HIS A 186 13.61 -6.87 17.14
C HIS A 186 12.29 -6.25 16.64
N GLY A 187 12.31 -5.57 15.49
CA GLY A 187 11.13 -4.98 14.88
C GLY A 187 10.05 -6.02 14.57
N ASP A 188 10.45 -7.19 14.05
CA ASP A 188 9.54 -8.30 13.80
C ASP A 188 8.88 -8.79 15.11
N ALA A 189 9.67 -8.99 16.17
CA ALA A 189 9.14 -9.40 17.47
C ALA A 189 8.20 -8.36 18.12
N VAL A 190 8.42 -7.06 17.89
CA VAL A 190 7.49 -6.00 18.31
C VAL A 190 6.20 -6.08 17.50
N LEU A 191 6.31 -6.17 16.17
CA LEU A 191 5.16 -6.22 15.28
C LEU A 191 4.28 -7.45 15.58
N ASP A 192 4.87 -8.62 15.81
CA ASP A 192 4.14 -9.85 16.16
C ASP A 192 3.31 -9.68 17.44
N ARG A 193 3.88 -9.08 18.49
CA ARG A 193 3.16 -8.76 19.74
C ARG A 193 1.99 -7.83 19.48
N VAL A 194 2.20 -6.79 18.68
CA VAL A 194 1.17 -5.80 18.31
C VAL A 194 0.04 -6.46 17.52
N LEU A 195 0.37 -7.26 16.51
CA LEU A 195 -0.60 -7.98 15.68
C LEU A 195 -1.38 -9.02 16.48
N ALA A 196 -0.77 -9.67 17.47
CA ALA A 196 -1.44 -10.62 18.36
C ALA A 196 -2.41 -9.94 19.34
N ALA A 197 -2.15 -8.68 19.70
CA ALA A 197 -3.02 -7.90 20.58
C ALA A 197 -4.13 -7.13 19.85
N ALA A 198 -4.04 -7.02 18.52
CA ALA A 198 -4.99 -6.30 17.68
C ALA A 198 -6.00 -7.25 17.02
N GLY A 199 -7.20 -6.73 16.72
CA GLY A 199 -8.19 -7.40 15.89
C GLY A 199 -7.92 -7.16 14.41
N ASP A 200 -8.73 -6.31 13.78
CA ASP A 200 -8.53 -5.91 12.39
C ASP A 200 -7.34 -4.92 12.28
N VAL A 201 -6.50 -5.10 11.27
CA VAL A 201 -5.26 -4.33 11.08
C VAL A 201 -5.08 -3.96 9.61
N VAL A 202 -4.66 -2.72 9.36
CA VAL A 202 -4.11 -2.28 8.07
C VAL A 202 -2.65 -1.89 8.26
N LEU A 203 -1.73 -2.62 7.64
CA LEU A 203 -0.29 -2.41 7.74
C LEU A 203 0.28 -1.91 6.42
N VAL A 204 0.75 -0.67 6.40
CA VAL A 204 1.64 -0.15 5.35
C VAL A 204 3.08 -0.48 5.73
N THR A 205 3.79 -1.17 4.84
CA THR A 205 5.17 -1.60 5.09
C THR A 205 5.96 -1.69 3.78
N HIS A 206 7.27 -1.47 3.85
CA HIS A 206 8.21 -1.77 2.78
C HIS A 206 8.81 -3.19 2.88
N ARG A 207 8.64 -3.87 4.03
CA ARG A 207 9.05 -5.26 4.26
C ARG A 207 7.89 -6.20 4.05
N LEU A 208 8.11 -7.25 3.27
CA LEU A 208 7.08 -8.21 2.90
C LEU A 208 7.03 -9.42 3.82
N ALA A 209 8.09 -9.71 4.57
CA ALA A 209 8.12 -10.84 5.50
C ALA A 209 6.93 -10.88 6.48
N PRO A 210 6.52 -9.76 7.12
CA PRO A 210 5.36 -9.77 8.00
C PRO A 210 4.03 -10.05 7.29
N LEU A 211 3.97 -9.89 5.96
CA LEU A 211 2.74 -10.03 5.18
C LEU A 211 2.44 -11.46 4.75
N VAL A 212 3.30 -12.43 5.09
CA VAL A 212 3.09 -13.85 4.78
C VAL A 212 1.79 -14.36 5.41
N ASP A 213 1.51 -13.94 6.65
CA ASP A 213 0.35 -14.37 7.44
C ASP A 213 -0.83 -13.39 7.38
N PHE A 214 -0.84 -12.49 6.39
CA PHE A 214 -1.93 -11.53 6.21
C PHE A 214 -3.04 -12.12 5.32
N ASP A 215 -4.30 -11.85 5.68
CA ASP A 215 -5.49 -12.33 4.97
C ASP A 215 -5.56 -11.78 3.54
N LEU A 216 -5.08 -10.54 3.37
CA LEU A 216 -5.10 -9.83 2.10
C LEU A 216 -3.91 -8.87 2.00
N VAL A 217 -3.32 -8.77 0.82
CA VAL A 217 -2.34 -7.76 0.48
C VAL A 217 -2.84 -6.95 -0.71
N LEU A 218 -2.77 -5.62 -0.59
CA LEU A 218 -3.06 -4.65 -1.63
C LEU A 218 -1.76 -4.07 -2.18
N VAL A 219 -1.55 -4.23 -3.48
CA VAL A 219 -0.41 -3.64 -4.19
C VAL A 219 -0.86 -2.36 -4.86
N PHE A 220 -0.31 -1.23 -4.42
CA PHE A 220 -0.56 0.10 -4.96
C PHE A 220 0.50 0.47 -5.99
N GLU A 221 0.06 0.97 -7.15
CA GLU A 221 0.92 1.65 -8.13
C GLU A 221 0.13 2.78 -8.77
N GLY A 222 0.76 3.95 -8.97
CA GLY A 222 0.11 5.08 -9.63
C GLY A 222 -1.15 5.62 -8.93
N GLY A 223 -1.24 5.50 -7.61
CA GLY A 223 -2.36 6.03 -6.82
C GLY A 223 -3.53 5.07 -6.62
N ALA A 224 -3.43 3.82 -7.06
CA ALA A 224 -4.53 2.88 -6.99
C ALA A 224 -4.07 1.42 -6.89
N VAL A 225 -5.00 0.53 -6.54
CA VAL A 225 -4.70 -0.90 -6.32
C VAL A 225 -4.60 -1.62 -7.66
N THR A 226 -3.39 -2.03 -8.05
CA THR A 226 -3.13 -2.78 -9.28
C THR A 226 -3.24 -4.28 -9.10
N ARG A 227 -2.97 -4.79 -7.89
CA ARG A 227 -3.15 -6.21 -7.53
C ARG A 227 -3.66 -6.36 -6.11
N ARG A 228 -4.35 -7.47 -5.88
CA ARG A 228 -4.82 -7.90 -4.57
C ARG A 228 -4.78 -9.42 -4.47
N GLY A 229 -4.45 -9.94 -3.30
CA GLY A 229 -4.43 -11.38 -3.04
C GLY A 229 -3.64 -11.69 -1.78
N THR A 230 -3.52 -12.97 -1.47
CA THR A 230 -2.64 -13.48 -0.42
C THR A 230 -1.17 -13.35 -0.83
N HIS A 231 -0.25 -13.48 0.13
CA HIS A 231 1.18 -13.58 -0.17
C HIS A 231 1.49 -14.64 -1.23
N ALA A 232 0.93 -15.84 -1.09
CA ALA A 232 1.18 -16.96 -2.00
C ALA A 232 0.77 -16.66 -3.45
N GLU A 233 -0.40 -16.04 -3.64
CA GLU A 233 -0.89 -15.62 -4.96
C GLU A 233 0.02 -14.54 -5.58
N LEU A 234 0.41 -13.54 -4.79
CA LEU A 234 1.20 -12.41 -5.29
C LEU A 234 2.66 -12.76 -5.59
N VAL A 235 3.25 -13.75 -4.91
CA VAL A 235 4.61 -14.25 -5.22
C VAL A 235 4.62 -15.15 -6.46
N ALA A 236 3.51 -15.85 -6.75
CA ALA A 236 3.42 -16.71 -7.92
C ALA A 236 3.46 -15.92 -9.24
N GLU A 237 2.96 -14.68 -9.23
CA GLU A 237 2.88 -13.85 -10.43
C GLU A 237 4.06 -12.89 -10.59
N PRO A 238 4.59 -12.66 -11.81
CA PRO A 238 5.56 -11.60 -12.06
C PRO A 238 4.95 -10.21 -11.76
N GLY A 239 5.69 -9.36 -11.05
CA GLY A 239 5.25 -7.99 -10.73
C GLY A 239 6.03 -7.38 -9.57
N TYR A 240 5.59 -6.20 -9.11
CA TYR A 240 6.23 -5.44 -8.02
C TYR A 240 6.43 -6.31 -6.76
N TYR A 241 5.36 -6.99 -6.31
CA TYR A 241 5.39 -7.77 -5.07
C TYR A 241 6.44 -8.88 -5.10
N ARG A 242 6.38 -9.76 -6.11
CA ARG A 242 7.37 -10.84 -6.29
C ARG A 242 8.79 -10.32 -6.40
N ASN A 243 9.03 -9.26 -7.18
CA ASN A 243 10.37 -8.69 -7.35
C ASN A 243 10.93 -8.16 -6.03
N ARG A 244 10.10 -7.47 -5.24
CA ARG A 244 10.46 -7.01 -3.90
C ARG A 244 10.73 -8.17 -2.95
N TRP A 245 9.93 -9.22 -2.98
CA TRP A 245 10.14 -10.41 -2.15
C TRP A 245 11.46 -11.11 -2.43
N LEU A 246 11.79 -11.29 -3.71
CA LEU A 246 13.07 -11.88 -4.11
C LEU A 246 14.26 -11.01 -3.69
N ALA A 247 14.14 -9.69 -3.83
CA ALA A 247 15.18 -8.76 -3.40
C ALA A 247 15.40 -8.78 -1.88
N GLU A 248 14.31 -8.82 -1.09
CA GLU A 248 14.38 -8.93 0.37
C GLU A 248 15.09 -10.22 0.79
N ARG A 249 14.76 -11.36 0.17
CA ARG A 249 15.42 -12.65 0.46
C ARG A 249 16.88 -12.70 0.04
N ALA A 250 17.27 -12.02 -1.03
CA ALA A 250 18.66 -11.93 -1.46
C ALA A 250 19.51 -11.03 -0.55
N ALA A 251 18.87 -10.08 0.16
CA ALA A 251 19.53 -9.15 1.08
C ALA A 251 19.72 -9.73 2.50
N VAL A 252 19.03 -10.81 2.86
CA VAL A 252 19.27 -11.54 4.12
C VAL A 252 20.54 -12.39 3.93
N PRO A 253 21.66 -12.09 4.62
CA PRO A 253 22.84 -12.95 4.54
C PRO A 253 22.47 -14.33 5.06
N SER A 254 22.88 -15.38 4.34
CA SER A 254 22.75 -16.76 4.78
C SER A 254 23.56 -16.98 6.04
N THR A 255 23.00 -16.71 7.22
CA THR A 255 23.52 -17.23 8.48
C THR A 255 23.04 -18.69 8.58
N VAL A 256 23.75 -19.56 7.89
CA VAL A 256 23.72 -21.01 8.08
C VAL A 256 25.17 -21.44 8.21
N GLU A 257 25.62 -21.54 9.46
CA GLU A 257 26.27 -22.73 10.05
C GLU A 257 26.31 -22.58 11.57
#